data_AF-A0A3R7BL50-F1
#
_entry.id   AF-A0A3R7BL50-F1
#
_cell.length_a   1.000
_cell.length_b   1.000
_cell.length_c   1.000
_cell.angle_alpha   90.00
_cell.angle_beta   90.00
_cell.angle_gamma   90.00
#
_symmetry.space_group_name_H-M   'P 1'
#
loop_
_entity.id
_entity.type
_entity.pdbx_description
1 polymer ?
#
loop_
_entity_poly.entity_id
_entity_poly.type
_entity_poly.pdbx_seq_one_letter_code
_entity_poly.pdbx_strand_id
1 'polypeptide(L)' 'MPLSARNRIEGVVKAVEKGEVASTVKIEVAKPVTITAMITKEAV' A
#
# COMPACT_ATOMS: atom_id res chain seq x y z
N MET A 1 5.24 -9.92 16.16
CA MET A 1 5.13 -10.85 15.01
C MET A 1 6.03 -10.35 13.90
N PRO A 2 7.03 -11.11 13.43
CA PRO A 2 7.83 -10.70 12.29
C PRO A 2 7.01 -10.87 11.01
N LEU A 3 6.83 -9.79 10.24
CA LEU A 3 6.38 -9.92 8.85
C LEU A 3 7.48 -10.67 8.09
N SER A 4 7.12 -11.76 7.41
CA SER A 4 8.02 -12.54 6.54
C SER A 4 8.56 -11.71 5.36
N ALA A 5 7.88 -10.62 5.02
CA ALA A 5 8.31 -9.68 4.00
C ALA A 5 9.63 -9.00 4.41
N ARG A 6 10.68 -9.31 3.65
CA ARG A 6 12.00 -8.67 3.77
C ARG A 6 12.02 -7.29 3.11
N ASN A 7 11.13 -7.04 2.16
CA ASN A 7 11.04 -5.77 1.41
C ASN A 7 10.08 -4.80 2.10
N ARG A 8 10.46 -4.36 3.30
CA ARG A 8 9.72 -3.32 4.03
C ARG A 8 10.18 -1.96 3.55
N ILE A 9 9.23 -1.16 3.10
CA ILE A 9 9.48 0.20 2.62
C ILE A 9 8.69 1.14 3.53
N GLU A 10 9.38 2.09 4.15
CA GLU A 10 8.73 3.16 4.90
C GLU A 10 8.12 4.16 3.92
N GLY A 11 6.85 4.49 4.11
CA GLY A 11 6.13 5.43 3.28
C GLY A 11 4.82 5.86 3.90
N VAL A 12 4.26 6.95 3.41
CA VAL A 12 3.01 7.56 3.86
C VAL A 12 1.91 7.21 2.88
N VAL A 13 0.82 6.61 3.37
CA VAL A 13 -0.37 6.36 2.55
C VAL A 13 -0.99 7.70 2.19
N LYS A 14 -1.00 8.03 0.89
CA LYS A 14 -1.61 9.27 0.37
C LYS A 14 -3.06 9.09 -0.06
N ALA A 15 -3.41 7.91 -0.57
CA ALA A 15 -4.77 7.63 -1.01
C ALA A 15 -5.09 6.14 -0.88
N VAL A 16 -6.36 5.83 -0.59
CA VAL A 16 -6.90 4.48 -0.58
C VAL A 16 -8.21 4.50 -1.35
N GLU A 17 -8.24 3.84 -2.49
CA GLU A 17 -9.43 3.65 -3.32
C GLU A 17 -9.97 2.25 -3.04
N LYS A 18 -11.02 2.15 -2.22
CA LYS A 18 -11.63 0.87 -1.87
C LYS A 18 -12.60 0.43 -2.96
N GLY A 19 -12.24 -0.60 -3.72
CA GLY A 19 -13.15 -1.26 -4.66
C GLY A 19 -13.90 -2.41 -3.99
N GLU A 20 -14.84 -3.01 -4.73
CA GLU A 20 -15.69 -4.07 -4.20
C GLU A 20 -14.94 -5.37 -3.90
N VAL A 21 -13.87 -5.65 -4.67
CA VAL A 21 -13.04 -6.87 -4.57
C VAL A 21 -11.60 -6.53 -4.19
N ALA A 22 -11.03 -5.51 -4.83
CA ALA A 22 -9.67 -5.05 -4.59
C ALA A 22 -9.67 -3.54 -4.31
N SER A 23 -8.73 -3.10 -3.51
CA SER A 23 -8.49 -1.71 -3.16
C SER A 23 -7.11 -1.29 -3.64
N THR A 24 -7.03 -0.07 -4.15
CA THR A 24 -5.79 0.53 -4.62
C THR A 24 -5.27 1.50 -3.57
N VAL A 25 -4.07 1.25 -3.04
CA VAL A 25 -3.40 2.09 -2.05
C VAL A 25 -2.24 2.80 -2.72
N LYS A 26 -2.20 4.13 -2.64
CA LYS A 26 -1.07 4.95 -3.07
C LYS A 26 -0.23 5.31 -1.85
N ILE A 27 1.04 4.91 -1.87
CA ILE A 27 2.01 5.08 -0.79
C ILE A 27 3.14 5.95 -1.31
N GLU A 28 3.35 7.12 -0.72
CA GLU A 28 4.51 7.96 -0.99
C GLU A 28 5.68 7.51 -0.13
N VAL A 29 6.75 7.04 -0.76
CA VAL A 29 7.92 6.48 -0.06
C VAL A 29 9.01 7.53 0.11
N ALA A 30 9.27 8.30 -0.94
CA ALA A 30 10.19 9.43 -0.92
C ALA A 30 9.76 10.38 -2.03
N LYS A 31 9.79 11.70 -1.85
CA LYS A 31 9.40 12.62 -2.94
C LYS A 31 10.41 12.50 -4.10
N PRO A 32 10.00 12.23 -5.35
CA PRO A 32 8.64 12.17 -5.92
C PRO A 32 8.05 10.75 -6.14
N VAL A 33 8.71 9.71 -5.64
CA VAL A 33 8.35 8.29 -5.78
C VAL A 33 7.07 7.96 -5.01
N THR A 34 6.03 7.59 -5.76
CA THR A 34 4.78 7.04 -5.24
C THR A 34 4.64 5.58 -5.70
N ILE A 35 4.45 4.67 -4.76
CA ILE A 35 4.14 3.26 -5.01
C ILE A 35 2.62 3.10 -5.04
N THR A 36 2.11 2.41 -6.05
CA THR A 36 0.71 2.00 -6.11
C THR A 36 0.61 0.51 -5.83
N ALA A 37 -0.08 0.15 -4.76
CA ALA A 37 -0.32 -1.24 -4.36
C ALA A 37 -1.79 -1.58 -4.57
N MET A 38 -2.07 -2.72 -5.19
CA MET A 38 -3.42 -3.29 -5.23
C MET A 38 -3.49 -4.41 -4.18
N ILE A 39 -4.36 -4.25 -3.20
CA ILE A 39 -4.60 -5.21 -2.12
C ILE A 39 -6.06 -5.63 -2.10
N THR A 40 -6.35 -6.84 -1.65
CA THR A 40 -7.74 -7.31 -1.54
C THR A 40 -8.51 -6.49 -0.51
N LYS A 41 -9.83 -6.36 -0.69
CA LYS A 41 -10.69 -5.59 0.22
C LYS A 41 -10.64 -6.07 1.68
N GLU A 42 -10.44 -7.37 1.91
CA GLU A 42 -10.29 -7.95 3.25
C GLU A 42 -9.00 -7.50 3.96
N ALA A 43 -7.99 -7.03 3.22
CA ALA A 43 -6.69 -6.64 3.75
C ALA A 43 -6.55 -5.12 4.04
N VAL A 44 -7.62 -4.34 3.85
CA VAL A 44 -7.66 -2.87 4.01
C VAL A 44 -8.30 -2.42 5.30
#